data_AF-A0A1Y3B9U9-F1
#
_entry.id   AF-A0A1Y3B9U9-F1
#
_cell.length_a   1.000
_cell.length_b   1.000
_cell.length_c   1.000
_cell.angle_alpha   90.00
_cell.angle_beta   90.00
_cell.angle_gamma   90.00
#
_symmetry.space_group_name_H-M   'P 1'
#
loop_
_entity.id
_entity.type
_entity.pdbx_description
1 polymer ?
#
loop_
_entity_poly.entity_id
_entity_poly.type
_entity_poly.pdbx_seq_one_letter_code
_entity_poly.pdbx_strand_id
1 'polypeptide(L)'
;MVRLIRVNPILMLNNQGKAGHEIQSNTLELINGLVSLVHQPSMPDIAQEAMEALLVLHRPENIELWNPEAPINTFWDVSSQVLFSISQKLIQHQIVNYTEILKWLRDILKQRNYFLLRHKDYANLGSHVAICKQAHIKLEVVLFIYLWSIDIECVLVAMSCFALLTEEADIRCGQDDLTATYLLPNYHVYLELA
;
A
#
# COMPACT_ATOMS: atom_id res chain seq x y z
N MET A 1 -7.20 -6.47 20.73
CA MET A 1 -6.53 -7.30 19.71
C MET A 1 -5.71 -6.43 18.74
N VAL A 2 -6.29 -5.41 18.07
CA VAL A 2 -5.56 -4.50 17.15
C VAL A 2 -4.30 -3.86 17.78
N ARG A 3 -4.40 -3.35 19.01
CA ARG A 3 -3.24 -2.81 19.75
C ARG A 3 -2.11 -3.82 19.95
N LEU A 4 -2.44 -5.11 20.06
CA LEU A 4 -1.45 -6.19 20.20
C LEU A 4 -0.67 -6.40 18.90
N ILE A 5 -1.34 -6.25 17.75
CA ILE A 5 -0.71 -6.32 16.42
C ILE A 5 0.29 -5.18 16.25
N ARG A 6 -0.09 -3.96 16.67
CA ARG A 6 0.81 -2.80 16.65
C ARG A 6 2.04 -3.03 17.52
N VAL A 7 1.87 -3.61 18.70
CA VAL A 7 2.95 -3.81 19.68
C VAL A 7 3.84 -5.02 19.34
N ASN A 8 3.27 -6.07 18.75
CA ASN A 8 4.01 -7.28 18.40
C ASN A 8 3.39 -7.96 17.16
N PRO A 9 3.73 -7.48 15.95
CA PRO A 9 3.17 -8.02 14.70
C PRO A 9 3.58 -9.47 14.46
N ILE A 10 4.75 -9.88 14.98
CA ILE A 10 5.30 -11.24 14.83
C ILE A 10 4.34 -12.30 15.40
N LEU A 11 3.62 -12.00 16.49
CA LEU A 11 2.65 -12.96 17.05
C LEU A 11 1.52 -13.32 16.09
N MET A 12 1.10 -12.38 15.23
CA MET A 12 0.02 -12.62 14.27
C MET A 12 0.55 -13.15 12.93
N LEU A 13 1.83 -12.92 12.64
CA LEU A 13 2.51 -13.46 11.46
C LEU A 13 3.19 -14.81 11.73
N ASN A 14 3.15 -15.31 12.97
CA ASN A 14 3.75 -16.58 13.34
C ASN A 14 2.96 -17.75 12.74
N ASN A 15 3.54 -18.40 11.74
CA ASN A 15 2.96 -19.52 11.03
C ASN A 15 3.88 -20.76 11.02
N GLN A 16 4.61 -20.99 12.11
CA GLN A 16 5.50 -22.16 12.25
C GLN A 16 4.80 -23.46 11.82
N GLY A 17 5.40 -24.17 10.87
CA GLY A 17 4.94 -25.48 10.38
C GLY A 17 3.81 -25.47 9.34
N LYS A 18 3.30 -24.30 8.93
CA LYS A 18 2.30 -24.19 7.85
C LYS A 18 2.97 -24.11 6.47
N ALA A 19 2.25 -24.51 5.42
CA ALA A 19 2.73 -24.40 4.04
C ALA A 19 2.59 -22.96 3.52
N GLY A 20 3.47 -22.50 2.62
CA GLY A 20 3.48 -21.10 2.15
C GLY A 20 2.15 -20.53 1.65
N HIS A 21 1.32 -21.34 0.97
CA HIS A 21 -0.01 -20.91 0.53
C HIS A 21 -0.98 -20.63 1.70
N GLU A 22 -0.90 -21.41 2.78
CA GLU A 22 -1.67 -21.18 4.01
C GLU A 22 -1.17 -19.93 4.73
N ILE A 23 0.16 -19.72 4.77
CA ILE A 23 0.77 -18.51 5.36
C ILE A 23 0.25 -17.27 4.63
N GLN A 24 0.29 -17.26 3.30
CA GLN A 24 -0.23 -16.16 2.49
C GLN A 24 -1.72 -15.91 2.75
N SER A 25 -2.55 -16.96 2.79
CA SER A 25 -3.99 -16.84 3.07
C SER A 25 -4.24 -16.20 4.43
N ASN A 26 -3.55 -16.64 5.48
CA ASN A 26 -3.69 -16.09 6.83
C ASN A 26 -3.28 -14.61 6.88
N THR A 27 -2.18 -14.25 6.22
CA THR A 27 -1.73 -12.86 6.13
C THR A 27 -2.77 -11.98 5.41
N LEU A 28 -3.32 -12.47 4.30
CA LEU A 28 -4.33 -11.75 3.53
C LEU A 28 -5.62 -11.54 4.35
N GLU A 29 -6.09 -12.58 5.06
CA GLU A 29 -7.26 -12.48 5.95
C GLU A 29 -7.04 -11.46 7.08
N LEU A 30 -5.87 -11.50 7.74
CA LEU A 30 -5.51 -10.55 8.78
C LEU A 30 -5.56 -9.10 8.26
N ILE A 31 -4.91 -8.86 7.12
CA ILE A 31 -4.80 -7.52 6.53
C ILE A 31 -6.17 -7.03 6.04
N ASN A 32 -6.97 -7.88 5.39
CA ASN A 32 -8.33 -7.54 5.00
C ASN A 32 -9.22 -7.21 6.22
N GLY A 33 -9.06 -7.96 7.31
CA GLY A 33 -9.71 -7.67 8.58
C GLY A 33 -9.38 -6.26 9.08
N LEU A 34 -8.11 -5.88 9.07
CA LEU A 34 -7.68 -4.52 9.47
C LEU A 34 -8.17 -3.44 8.51
N VAL A 35 -8.11 -3.66 7.19
CA VAL A 35 -8.60 -2.72 6.17
C VAL A 35 -10.11 -2.45 6.32
N SER A 36 -10.88 -3.44 6.77
CA SER A 36 -12.30 -3.27 7.08
C SER A 36 -12.55 -2.29 8.24
N LEU A 37 -11.56 -2.11 9.13
CA LEU A 37 -11.63 -1.26 10.31
C LEU A 37 -11.16 0.19 10.09
N VAL A 38 -10.34 0.45 9.07
CA VAL A 38 -9.72 1.78 8.76
C VAL A 38 -10.73 2.92 8.58
N HIS A 39 -12.01 2.60 8.39
CA HIS A 39 -13.08 3.59 8.28
C HIS A 39 -14.32 3.14 9.07
N GLN A 40 -14.18 2.99 10.39
CA GLN A 40 -15.30 2.67 11.29
C GLN A 40 -15.82 3.95 11.97
N PRO A 41 -16.94 4.54 11.51
CA PRO A 41 -17.41 5.84 12.01
C PRO A 41 -17.81 5.82 13.50
N SER A 42 -18.29 4.67 13.99
CA SER A 42 -18.72 4.50 15.37
C SER A 42 -17.56 4.24 16.34
N MET A 43 -16.37 3.91 15.84
CA MET A 43 -15.21 3.51 16.65
C MET A 43 -13.90 4.11 16.10
N PRO A 44 -13.72 5.43 16.17
CA PRO A 44 -12.56 6.12 15.59
C PRO A 44 -11.22 5.66 16.18
N ASP A 45 -11.17 5.35 17.47
CA ASP A 45 -9.94 4.84 18.11
C ASP A 45 -9.51 3.49 17.53
N ILE A 46 -10.47 2.63 17.18
CA ILE A 46 -10.18 1.33 16.55
C ILE A 46 -9.73 1.53 15.11
N ALA A 47 -10.33 2.46 14.39
CA ALA A 47 -9.92 2.80 13.02
C ALA A 47 -8.46 3.29 13.00
N GLN A 48 -8.11 4.20 13.92
CA GLN A 48 -6.75 4.70 14.07
C GLN A 48 -5.75 3.59 14.42
N GLU A 49 -6.07 2.74 15.39
CA GLU A 49 -5.22 1.60 15.75
C GLU A 49 -5.07 0.61 14.59
N ALA A 50 -6.09 0.43 13.75
CA ALA A 50 -6.02 -0.43 12.57
C ALA A 50 -5.10 0.17 11.48
N MET A 51 -5.16 1.48 11.26
CA MET A 51 -4.25 2.19 10.36
C MET A 51 -2.80 2.04 10.82
N GLU A 52 -2.53 2.23 12.12
CA GLU A 52 -1.19 2.08 12.69
C GLU A 52 -0.70 0.63 12.61
N ALA A 53 -1.56 -0.35 12.90
CA ALA A 53 -1.21 -1.77 12.78
C ALA A 53 -0.87 -2.14 11.33
N LEU A 54 -1.65 -1.67 10.35
CA LEU A 54 -1.36 -1.89 8.93
C LEU A 54 -0.02 -1.26 8.53
N LEU A 55 0.28 -0.04 9.00
CA LEU A 55 1.55 0.63 8.71
C LEU A 55 2.74 -0.13 9.32
N VAL A 56 2.59 -0.63 10.55
CA VAL A 56 3.60 -1.50 11.18
C VAL A 56 3.79 -2.79 10.38
N LEU A 57 2.71 -3.46 9.98
CA LEU A 57 2.77 -4.68 9.17
C LEU A 57 3.41 -4.46 7.80
N HIS A 58 3.30 -3.25 7.23
CA HIS A 58 3.93 -2.87 5.96
C HIS A 58 5.40 -2.50 6.10
N ARG A 59 5.99 -2.44 7.30
CA ARG A 59 7.44 -2.23 7.38
C ARG A 59 8.18 -3.36 6.68
N PRO A 60 9.28 -3.08 5.96
CA PRO A 60 9.96 -4.10 5.15
C PRO A 60 10.27 -5.39 5.93
N GLU A 61 10.78 -5.28 7.16
CA GLU A 61 11.08 -6.43 8.02
C GLU A 61 9.86 -7.30 8.38
N ASN A 62 8.66 -6.73 8.39
CA ASN A 62 7.42 -7.46 8.65
C ASN A 62 6.81 -8.03 7.36
N ILE A 63 7.00 -7.37 6.21
CA ILE A 63 6.60 -7.91 4.90
C ILE A 63 7.32 -9.23 4.61
N GLU A 64 8.60 -9.36 4.97
CA GLU A 64 9.36 -10.61 4.83
C GLU A 64 8.67 -11.80 5.53
N LEU A 65 7.92 -11.51 6.59
CA LEU A 65 7.22 -12.51 7.40
C LEU A 65 5.83 -12.85 6.86
N TRP A 66 5.32 -12.08 5.88
CA TRP A 66 4.00 -12.32 5.28
C TRP A 66 3.94 -13.66 4.56
N ASN A 67 5.04 -14.06 3.93
CA ASN A 67 5.29 -15.38 3.39
C ASN A 67 6.80 -15.54 3.09
N PRO A 68 7.57 -16.18 3.99
CA PRO A 68 9.02 -16.34 3.82
C PRO A 68 9.43 -17.13 2.57
N GLU A 69 8.54 -17.95 1.99
CA GLU A 69 8.82 -18.71 0.77
C GLU A 69 8.71 -17.86 -0.51
N ALA A 70 7.87 -16.83 -0.49
CA ALA A 70 7.61 -15.98 -1.66
C ALA A 70 7.25 -14.53 -1.27
N PRO A 71 8.16 -13.81 -0.57
CA PRO A 71 7.85 -12.51 0.04
C PRO A 71 7.44 -11.45 -0.99
N ILE A 72 8.11 -11.42 -2.15
CA ILE A 72 7.81 -10.44 -3.22
C ILE A 72 6.46 -10.69 -3.89
N ASN A 73 6.09 -11.94 -4.13
CA ASN A 73 4.79 -12.30 -4.72
C ASN A 73 3.65 -11.96 -3.74
N THR A 74 3.81 -12.32 -2.47
CA THR A 74 2.84 -12.02 -1.44
C THR A 74 2.74 -10.52 -1.18
N PHE A 75 3.85 -9.77 -1.24
CA PHE A 75 3.84 -8.31 -1.20
C PHE A 75 2.94 -7.69 -2.28
N TRP A 76 3.12 -8.09 -3.54
CA TRP A 76 2.36 -7.54 -4.65
C TRP A 76 0.87 -7.82 -4.54
N ASP A 77 0.50 -9.00 -4.07
CA ASP A 77 -0.89 -9.37 -3.84
C ASP A 77 -1.50 -8.58 -2.68
N VAL A 78 -0.96 -8.75 -1.48
CA VAL A 78 -1.51 -8.23 -0.22
C VAL A 78 -1.46 -6.71 -0.15
N SER A 79 -0.33 -6.10 -0.49
CA SER A 79 -0.19 -4.63 -0.38
C SER A 79 -1.02 -3.91 -1.45
N SER A 80 -1.17 -4.49 -2.64
CA SER A 80 -2.08 -3.93 -3.66
C SER A 80 -3.54 -4.06 -3.24
N GLN A 81 -3.93 -5.14 -2.55
CA GLN A 81 -5.29 -5.29 -2.01
C GLN A 81 -5.65 -4.18 -1.01
N VAL A 82 -4.69 -3.76 -0.19
CA VAL A 82 -4.84 -2.62 0.74
C VAL A 82 -5.07 -1.32 -0.03
N LEU A 83 -4.19 -1.01 -0.98
CA LEU A 83 -4.30 0.20 -1.81
C LEU A 83 -5.63 0.24 -2.57
N PHE A 84 -6.01 -0.87 -3.22
CA PHE A 84 -7.28 -0.99 -3.94
C PHE A 84 -8.48 -0.70 -3.03
N SER A 85 -8.53 -1.37 -1.88
CA SER A 85 -9.70 -1.33 -0.99
C SER A 85 -9.91 0.06 -0.38
N ILE A 86 -8.83 0.72 0.06
CA ILE A 86 -8.92 2.07 0.63
C ILE A 86 -9.18 3.10 -0.47
N SER A 87 -8.53 2.98 -1.63
CA SER A 87 -8.77 3.89 -2.76
C SER A 87 -10.23 3.82 -3.25
N GLN A 88 -10.81 2.62 -3.29
CA GLN A 88 -12.21 2.44 -3.62
C GLN A 88 -13.15 3.16 -2.64
N LYS A 89 -12.88 3.09 -1.33
CA LYS A 89 -13.66 3.79 -0.30
C LYS A 89 -13.56 5.31 -0.42
N LEU A 90 -12.37 5.83 -0.75
CA LEU A 90 -12.16 7.26 -1.01
C LEU A 90 -12.95 7.75 -2.23
N ILE A 91 -12.90 7.02 -3.35
CA ILE A 91 -13.67 7.34 -4.57
C ILE A 91 -15.18 7.34 -4.30
N GLN A 92 -15.65 6.42 -3.46
CA GLN A 92 -17.07 6.33 -3.10
C GLN A 92 -17.49 7.38 -2.05
N HIS A 93 -16.60 8.29 -1.66
CA HIS A 93 -16.81 9.29 -0.62
C HIS A 93 -17.32 8.70 0.70
N GLN A 94 -16.96 7.45 0.98
CA GLN A 94 -17.34 6.80 2.23
C GLN A 94 -16.52 7.35 3.39
N ILE A 95 -15.32 7.88 3.12
CA ILE A 95 -14.37 8.32 4.13
C ILE A 95 -14.52 9.81 4.45
N VAL A 96 -14.97 10.11 5.67
CA VAL A 96 -15.12 11.50 6.16
C VAL A 96 -13.77 12.13 6.53
N ASN A 97 -12.85 11.36 7.14
CA ASN A 97 -11.51 11.80 7.54
C ASN A 97 -10.47 11.59 6.42
N TYR A 98 -10.80 11.98 5.19
CA TYR A 98 -10.00 11.66 4.00
C TYR A 98 -8.58 12.22 4.05
N THR A 99 -8.34 13.40 4.62
CA THR A 99 -7.00 14.00 4.73
C THR A 99 -6.03 13.08 5.48
N GLU A 100 -6.45 12.53 6.63
CA GLU A 100 -5.64 11.60 7.42
C GLU A 100 -5.43 10.26 6.72
N ILE A 101 -6.45 9.78 6.00
CA ILE A 101 -6.33 8.55 5.21
C ILE A 101 -5.37 8.73 4.03
N LEU A 102 -5.34 9.90 3.38
CA LEU A 102 -4.37 10.21 2.34
C LEU A 102 -2.94 10.25 2.89
N LYS A 103 -2.73 10.88 4.06
CA LYS A 103 -1.42 10.89 4.73
C LYS A 103 -0.96 9.47 5.05
N TRP A 104 -1.87 8.63 5.52
CA TRP A 104 -1.59 7.23 5.80
C TRP A 104 -1.29 6.43 4.52
N LEU A 105 -2.05 6.62 3.44
CA LEU A 105 -1.78 5.98 2.15
C LEU A 105 -0.38 6.36 1.63
N ARG A 106 0.00 7.64 1.74
CA ARG A 106 1.35 8.10 1.42
C ARG A 106 2.40 7.34 2.22
N ASP A 107 2.19 7.12 3.51
CA ASP A 107 3.16 6.41 4.34
C ASP A 107 3.20 4.90 4.03
N ILE A 108 2.08 4.29 3.61
CA ILE A 108 2.08 2.94 3.03
C ILE A 108 2.90 2.88 1.74
N LEU A 109 2.75 3.86 0.84
CA LEU A 109 3.56 3.95 -0.39
C LEU A 109 5.07 4.05 -0.09
N LYS A 110 5.46 4.84 0.93
CA LYS A 110 6.86 4.87 1.38
C LYS A 110 7.36 3.51 1.83
N GLN A 111 6.56 2.79 2.63
CA GLN A 111 6.95 1.44 3.08
C GLN A 111 7.09 0.46 1.90
N ARG A 112 6.21 0.56 0.90
CA ARG A 112 6.30 -0.22 -0.34
C ARG A 112 7.61 0.05 -1.08
N ASN A 113 7.96 1.33 -1.28
CA ASN A 113 9.21 1.72 -1.92
C ASN A 113 10.43 1.20 -1.14
N TYR A 114 10.42 1.33 0.19
CA TYR A 114 11.50 0.79 1.02
C TYR A 114 11.65 -0.73 0.91
N PHE A 115 10.54 -1.47 0.84
CA PHE A 115 10.59 -2.91 0.65
C PHE A 115 11.13 -3.25 -0.75
N LEU A 116 10.60 -2.63 -1.81
CA LEU A 116 11.03 -2.87 -3.18
C LEU A 116 12.50 -2.50 -3.41
N LEU A 117 12.99 -1.44 -2.78
CA LEU A 117 14.40 -1.03 -2.88
C LEU A 117 15.35 -2.11 -2.33
N ARG A 118 14.96 -2.81 -1.25
CA ARG A 118 15.73 -3.95 -0.71
C ARG A 118 15.70 -5.18 -1.62
N HIS A 119 14.72 -5.26 -2.53
CA HIS A 119 14.43 -6.39 -3.41
C HIS A 119 14.55 -6.02 -4.89
N LYS A 120 15.26 -4.93 -5.21
CA LYS A 120 15.23 -4.30 -6.54
C LYS A 120 15.53 -5.27 -7.69
N ASP A 121 16.42 -6.24 -7.47
CA ASP A 121 16.87 -7.19 -8.50
C ASP A 121 15.75 -8.14 -8.98
N TYR A 122 14.68 -8.30 -8.19
CA TYR A 122 13.53 -9.13 -8.51
C TYR A 122 12.21 -8.44 -8.16
N ALA A 123 12.21 -7.11 -8.08
CA ALA A 123 11.05 -6.29 -7.71
C ALA A 123 9.82 -6.52 -8.61
N ASN A 124 10.02 -6.96 -9.85
CA ASN A 124 8.94 -7.22 -10.80
C ASN A 124 8.30 -8.61 -10.68
N LEU A 125 8.90 -9.54 -9.91
CA LEU A 125 8.37 -10.89 -9.75
C LEU A 125 6.98 -10.87 -9.12
N GLY A 126 5.99 -11.40 -9.84
CA GLY A 126 4.59 -11.43 -9.37
C GLY A 126 3.81 -10.12 -9.52
N SER A 127 4.42 -9.05 -10.07
CA SER A 127 3.77 -7.74 -10.20
C SER A 127 2.62 -7.67 -11.22
N HIS A 128 2.45 -8.70 -12.06
CA HIS A 128 1.44 -8.75 -13.12
C HIS A 128 0.07 -9.30 -12.67
N VAL A 129 -0.11 -9.59 -11.37
CA VAL A 129 -1.41 -10.02 -10.85
C VAL A 129 -2.46 -8.92 -11.03
N ALA A 130 -3.71 -9.31 -11.32
CA ALA A 130 -4.77 -8.38 -11.70
C ALA A 130 -5.01 -7.27 -10.65
N ILE A 131 -4.86 -7.59 -9.36
CA ILE A 131 -5.04 -6.64 -8.26
C ILE A 131 -4.04 -5.49 -8.31
N CYS A 132 -2.80 -5.69 -8.77
CA CYS A 132 -1.79 -4.64 -8.89
C CYS A 132 -2.27 -3.54 -9.85
N LYS A 133 -2.74 -3.94 -11.03
CA LYS A 133 -3.26 -3.01 -12.04
C LYS A 133 -4.50 -2.27 -11.54
N GLN A 134 -5.42 -2.98 -10.89
CA GLN A 134 -6.65 -2.37 -10.34
C GLN A 134 -6.35 -1.38 -9.22
N ALA A 135 -5.45 -1.75 -8.30
CA ALA A 135 -5.00 -0.89 -7.21
C ALA A 135 -4.36 0.39 -7.75
N HIS A 136 -3.49 0.26 -8.75
CA HIS A 136 -2.85 1.40 -9.40
C HIS A 136 -3.87 2.38 -10.00
N ILE A 137 -4.78 1.89 -10.84
CA ILE A 137 -5.82 2.72 -11.47
C ILE A 137 -6.69 3.42 -10.42
N LYS A 138 -7.09 2.69 -9.36
CA LYS A 138 -7.92 3.28 -8.29
C LYS A 138 -7.16 4.35 -7.50
N LEU A 139 -5.89 4.10 -7.19
CA LEU A 139 -5.05 5.07 -6.49
C LEU A 139 -4.82 6.32 -7.34
N GLU A 140 -4.50 6.16 -8.63
CA GLU A 140 -4.37 7.28 -9.57
C GLU A 140 -5.63 8.16 -9.59
N VAL A 141 -6.81 7.55 -9.71
CA VAL A 141 -8.09 8.29 -9.67
C VAL A 141 -8.25 9.06 -8.36
N VAL A 142 -7.91 8.44 -7.22
CA VAL A 142 -7.93 9.12 -5.91
C VAL A 142 -7.00 10.33 -5.91
N LEU A 143 -5.74 10.17 -6.33
CA LEU A 143 -4.76 11.25 -6.31
C LEU A 143 -5.20 12.41 -7.20
N PHE A 144 -5.73 12.12 -8.40
CA PHE A 144 -6.29 13.15 -9.26
C PHE A 144 -7.50 13.86 -8.63
N ILE A 145 -8.43 13.14 -7.99
CA ILE A 145 -9.57 13.78 -7.29
C ILE A 145 -9.06 14.78 -6.24
N TYR A 146 -8.08 14.38 -5.42
CA TYR A 146 -7.60 15.20 -4.31
C TYR A 146 -6.61 16.29 -4.71
N LEU A 147 -6.03 16.23 -5.91
CA LEU A 147 -5.28 17.35 -6.50
C LEU A 147 -6.15 18.60 -6.69
N TRP A 148 -7.46 18.42 -6.87
CA TRP A 148 -8.45 19.50 -7.00
C TRP A 148 -9.18 19.81 -5.69
N SER A 149 -8.65 19.35 -4.55
CA SER A 149 -9.23 19.65 -3.25
C SER A 149 -9.10 21.13 -2.91
N ILE A 150 -10.10 21.68 -2.21
CA ILE A 150 -10.00 23.02 -1.59
C ILE A 150 -9.10 23.01 -0.36
N ASP A 151 -8.86 21.83 0.22
CA ASP A 151 -7.91 21.63 1.31
C ASP A 151 -6.50 21.47 0.72
N ILE A 152 -5.66 22.49 0.91
CA ILE A 152 -4.29 22.53 0.42
C ILE A 152 -3.44 21.37 0.98
N GLU A 153 -3.75 20.88 2.18
CA GLU A 153 -3.02 19.76 2.76
C GLU A 153 -3.25 18.47 1.95
N CYS A 154 -4.49 18.23 1.50
CA CYS A 154 -4.80 17.11 0.61
C CYS A 154 -4.06 17.20 -0.71
N VAL A 155 -3.98 18.40 -1.29
CA VAL A 155 -3.26 18.64 -2.57
C VAL A 155 -1.79 18.28 -2.40
N LEU A 156 -1.13 18.79 -1.36
CA LEU A 156 0.29 18.50 -1.10
C LEU A 156 0.55 17.02 -0.82
N VAL A 157 -0.36 16.35 -0.10
CA VAL A 157 -0.25 14.90 0.12
C VAL A 157 -0.42 14.13 -1.18
N ALA A 158 -1.34 14.51 -2.06
CA ALA A 158 -1.54 13.88 -3.36
C ALA A 158 -0.32 14.03 -4.28
N MET A 159 0.27 15.24 -4.37
CA MET A 159 1.52 15.49 -5.09
C MET A 159 2.65 14.60 -4.57
N SER A 160 2.81 14.52 -3.24
CA SER A 160 3.80 13.63 -2.63
C SER A 160 3.56 12.15 -2.95
N CYS A 161 2.31 11.71 -3.12
CA CYS A 161 2.02 10.34 -3.56
C CYS A 161 2.40 10.11 -5.03
N PHE A 162 2.23 11.10 -5.92
CA PHE A 162 2.71 10.99 -7.30
C PHE A 162 4.23 10.81 -7.35
N ALA A 163 4.98 11.56 -6.53
CA ALA A 163 6.43 11.39 -6.38
C ALA A 163 6.82 9.98 -5.91
N LEU A 164 6.02 9.37 -5.02
CA LEU A 164 6.27 8.00 -4.55
C LEU A 164 5.94 6.95 -5.62
N LEU A 165 4.96 7.20 -6.49
CA LEU A 165 4.66 6.32 -7.62
C LEU A 165 5.78 6.35 -8.68
N THR A 166 6.37 7.51 -8.93
CA THR A 166 7.54 7.62 -9.81
C THR A 166 8.75 6.94 -9.20
N GLU A 167 9.00 7.11 -7.89
CA GLU A 167 10.06 6.37 -7.18
C GLU A 167 9.85 4.85 -7.26
N GLU A 168 8.61 4.35 -7.11
CA GLU A 168 8.32 2.91 -7.28
C GLU A 168 8.69 2.44 -8.69
N ALA A 169 8.36 3.23 -9.72
CA ALA A 169 8.70 2.94 -11.11
C ALA A 169 10.22 2.89 -11.32
N ASP A 170 10.97 3.85 -10.78
CA ASP A 170 12.43 3.91 -10.90
C ASP A 170 13.10 2.71 -10.23
N ILE A 171 12.66 2.34 -9.02
CA ILE A 171 13.17 1.15 -8.32
C ILE A 171 13.00 -0.11 -9.17
N ARG A 172 11.88 -0.22 -9.89
CA ARG A 172 11.51 -1.39 -10.69
C ARG A 172 12.19 -1.42 -12.07
N CYS A 173 12.58 -0.28 -12.61
CA CYS A 173 13.17 -0.16 -13.95
C CYS A 173 14.70 -0.03 -13.91
N GLY A 174 15.28 0.31 -12.77
CA GLY A 174 16.69 0.67 -12.69
C GLY A 174 16.93 2.04 -13.34
N GLN A 175 17.98 2.16 -14.16
CA GLN A 175 18.37 3.43 -14.80
C GLN A 175 17.76 3.64 -16.21
N ASP A 176 16.70 2.91 -16.57
CA ASP A 176 16.11 2.94 -17.92
C ASP A 176 14.73 3.62 -17.95
N ASP A 177 14.70 4.87 -18.44
CA ASP A 177 13.51 5.72 -18.55
C ASP A 177 12.41 5.13 -19.47
N LEU A 178 12.80 4.37 -20.51
CA LEU A 178 11.85 3.73 -21.42
C LEU A 178 11.04 2.65 -20.69
N THR A 179 11.69 1.92 -19.80
CA THR A 179 11.04 0.88 -18.99
C THR A 179 10.12 1.52 -17.93
N ALA A 180 10.50 2.68 -17.36
CA ALA A 180 9.66 3.41 -16.40
C ALA A 180 8.33 3.84 -17.03
N THR A 181 8.36 4.36 -18.26
CA THR A 181 7.14 4.76 -18.99
C THR A 181 6.25 3.56 -19.36
N TYR A 182 6.84 2.38 -19.57
CA TYR A 182 6.07 1.15 -19.80
C TYR A 182 5.36 0.66 -18.53
N LEU A 183 6.02 0.71 -17.37
CA LEU A 183 5.43 0.34 -16.09
C LEU A 183 4.42 1.38 -15.58
N LEU A 184 4.69 2.66 -15.86
CA LEU A 184 3.90 3.79 -15.43
C LEU A 184 3.66 4.76 -16.61
N PRO A 185 2.59 4.55 -17.40
CA PRO A 185 2.34 5.34 -18.61
C PRO A 185 2.29 6.86 -18.40
N ASN A 186 1.85 7.31 -17.22
CA ASN A 186 1.76 8.72 -16.86
C ASN A 186 2.99 9.25 -16.08
N TYR A 187 4.13 8.54 -16.15
CA TYR A 187 5.35 8.86 -15.40
C TYR A 187 5.76 10.34 -15.50
N HIS A 188 5.83 10.90 -16.70
CA HIS A 188 6.22 12.31 -16.89
C HIS A 188 5.21 13.30 -16.30
N VAL A 189 3.91 13.01 -16.41
CA VAL A 189 2.86 13.85 -15.80
C VAL A 189 3.00 13.84 -14.29
N TYR A 190 3.32 12.69 -13.70
CA TYR A 190 3.48 12.57 -12.25
C TYR A 190 4.72 13.33 -11.75
N LEU A 191 5.82 13.33 -12.50
CA LEU A 191 7.01 14.13 -12.18
C LEU A 191 6.71 15.64 -12.19
N GLU A 192 5.89 16.11 -13.12
CA GLU A 192 5.48 17.52 -13.18
C GLU A 192 4.53 17.92 -12.04
N LEU A 193 3.73 16.97 -11.56
CA LEU A 193 2.81 17.16 -10.44
C LEU A 193 3.48 17.02 -9.07
N ALA A 194 4.67 16.41 -8.98
CA ALA A 194 5.36 16.08 -7.74
C ALA A 194 6.06 17.27 -7.07
#